data_AF-A0A838RQK1-F1
#
_entry.id   AF-A0A838RQK1-F1
#
_cell.length_a   1.000
_cell.length_b   1.000
_cell.length_c   1.000
_cell.angle_alpha   90.00
_cell.angle_beta   90.00
_cell.angle_gamma   90.00
#
_symmetry.space_group_name_H-M   'P 1'
#
loop_
_entity.id
_entity.type
_entity.pdbx_description
1 polymer ?
#
loop_
_entity_poly.entity_id
_entity_poly.type
_entity_poly.pdbx_seq_one_letter_code
_entity_poly.pdbx_strand_id
1 'polypeptide(L)'
;MATARWFFTELPESKFIIQEQLRQDYWRAGPATMWIDAVQVTKPYTAVGYWHDVNFEMEWSPREYLFLRANRKEEELIRATTLQLGFRPTRQYEEDGKYVIEWRLRASEATASENNTQTRAS
;
A
#
# COMPACT_ATOMS: atom_id res chain seq x y z
N MET A 1 14.60 -7.78 5.25
CA MET A 1 13.67 -8.69 5.95
C MET A 1 12.35 -7.95 6.06
N ALA A 2 11.22 -8.56 5.73
CA ALA A 2 9.92 -7.90 5.84
C ALA A 2 9.55 -7.67 7.30
N THR A 3 9.08 -6.47 7.64
CA THR A 3 8.80 -6.05 9.02
C THR A 3 7.33 -5.72 9.27
N ALA A 4 6.53 -5.52 8.22
CA ALA A 4 5.11 -5.15 8.31
C ALA A 4 4.23 -6.30 8.85
N ARG A 5 4.17 -6.47 10.17
CA ARG A 5 3.32 -7.51 10.78
C ARG A 5 1.85 -7.33 10.40
N TRP A 6 1.38 -6.09 10.27
CA TRP A 6 0.04 -5.71 9.84
C TRP A 6 -0.33 -6.21 8.43
N PHE A 7 0.67 -6.49 7.58
CA PHE A 7 0.46 -7.04 6.24
C PHE A 7 0.56 -8.57 6.20
N PHE A 8 1.40 -9.19 7.03
CA PHE A 8 1.65 -10.65 6.98
C PHE A 8 0.84 -11.47 7.98
N THR A 9 0.09 -10.82 8.87
CA THR A 9 -0.73 -11.50 9.89
C THR A 9 -2.09 -10.84 10.03
N GLU A 10 -3.07 -11.61 10.48
CA GLU A 10 -4.33 -11.04 10.92
C GLU A 10 -4.11 -10.38 12.28
N LEU A 11 -4.56 -9.13 12.38
CA LEU A 11 -4.54 -8.40 13.63
C LEU A 11 -5.91 -8.55 14.32
N PRO A 12 -5.96 -8.44 15.66
CA PRO A 12 -7.23 -8.30 16.35
C PRO A 12 -8.02 -7.11 15.79
N GLU A 13 -9.34 -7.22 15.77
CA GLU A 13 -10.28 -6.17 15.31
C GLU A 13 -10.29 -4.97 16.28
N SER A 14 -9.16 -4.30 16.39
CA SER A 14 -8.92 -3.20 17.31
C SER A 14 -8.21 -2.08 16.58
N LYS A 15 -8.92 -0.97 16.45
CA LYS A 15 -8.40 0.27 15.86
C LYS A 15 -7.04 0.64 16.44
N PHE A 16 -6.95 0.62 17.77
CA PHE A 16 -5.73 0.97 18.50
C PHE A 16 -4.55 0.06 18.11
N ILE A 17 -4.75 -1.26 18.05
CA ILE A 17 -3.67 -2.21 17.74
C ILE A 17 -3.19 -2.04 16.29
N ILE A 18 -4.12 -1.91 15.35
CA ILE A 18 -3.80 -1.76 13.92
C ILE A 18 -3.06 -0.44 13.68
N GLN A 19 -3.61 0.66 14.19
CA GLN A 19 -3.03 2.00 14.06
C GLN A 19 -1.64 2.07 14.68
N GLU A 20 -1.44 1.51 15.88
CA GLU A 20 -0.14 1.55 16.55
C GLU A 20 0.91 0.73 15.80
N GLN A 21 0.55 -0.44 15.26
CA GLN A 21 1.50 -1.20 14.42
C GLN A 21 1.90 -0.43 13.15
N LEU A 22 0.92 0.13 12.43
CA LEU A 22 1.20 0.95 11.26
C LEU A 22 2.16 2.09 11.62
N ARG A 23 1.85 2.84 12.68
CA ARG A 23 2.66 3.97 13.13
C ARG A 23 4.09 3.55 13.46
N GLN A 24 4.27 2.51 14.28
CA GLN A 24 5.59 2.03 14.69
C GLN A 24 6.42 1.54 13.50
N ASP A 25 5.80 0.81 12.57
CA ASP A 25 6.52 0.25 11.41
C ASP A 25 6.94 1.35 10.43
N TYR A 26 6.07 2.33 10.15
CA TYR A 26 6.45 3.46 9.31
C TYR A 26 7.46 4.38 9.99
N TRP A 27 7.36 4.63 11.29
CA TRP A 27 8.33 5.46 11.99
C TRP A 27 9.73 4.88 11.93
N ARG A 28 9.86 3.55 12.02
CA ARG A 28 11.14 2.84 11.84
C ARG A 28 11.65 2.86 10.40
N ALA A 29 10.75 3.01 9.43
CA ALA A 29 11.09 3.01 8.00
C ALA A 29 11.43 4.40 7.43
N GLY A 30 11.28 5.47 8.21
CA GLY A 30 11.64 6.85 7.83
C GLY A 30 10.59 7.90 8.18
N PRO A 31 9.30 7.72 7.83
CA PRO A 31 8.20 8.66 8.11
C PRO A 31 7.85 8.88 9.60
N ALA A 32 8.81 9.30 10.43
CA ALA A 32 8.73 9.33 11.90
C ALA A 32 7.68 10.30 12.49
N THR A 33 7.21 11.27 11.71
CA THR A 33 6.16 12.22 12.14
C THR A 33 4.87 12.06 11.35
N MET A 34 4.73 10.97 10.60
CA MET A 34 3.50 10.69 9.87
C MET A 34 2.32 10.52 10.82
N TRP A 35 1.20 11.12 10.44
CA TRP A 35 -0.09 10.83 11.03
C TRP A 35 -0.80 9.73 10.24
N ILE A 36 -1.32 8.72 10.92
CA ILE A 36 -2.06 7.62 10.33
C ILE A 36 -3.16 7.15 11.30
N ASP A 37 -4.32 6.83 10.76
CA ASP A 37 -5.50 6.40 11.52
C ASP A 37 -6.18 5.21 10.84
N ALA A 38 -6.45 4.15 11.60
CA ALA A 38 -7.18 3.00 11.09
C ALA A 38 -8.69 3.33 11.09
N VAL A 39 -9.33 3.22 9.92
CA VAL A 39 -10.75 3.55 9.72
C VAL A 39 -11.62 2.31 9.51
N GLN A 40 -11.04 1.21 9.02
CA GLN A 40 -11.69 -0.09 8.94
C GLN A 40 -10.80 -1.17 9.57
N VAL A 41 -11.34 -1.85 10.57
CA VAL A 41 -10.60 -2.79 11.46
C VAL A 41 -10.86 -4.26 11.15
N THR A 42 -11.64 -4.53 10.11
CA THR A 42 -11.91 -5.85 9.54
C THR A 42 -11.41 -5.87 8.09
N LYS A 43 -11.20 -7.05 7.52
CA LYS A 43 -10.69 -7.16 6.14
C LYS A 43 -11.74 -6.74 5.10
N PRO A 44 -11.33 -6.07 4.00
CA PRO A 44 -10.03 -5.44 3.82
C PRO A 44 -9.86 -4.28 4.81
N TYR A 45 -8.68 -4.20 5.44
CA TYR A 45 -8.41 -3.14 6.40
C TYR A 45 -8.18 -1.83 5.65
N THR A 46 -8.52 -0.72 6.30
CA THR A 46 -8.33 0.61 5.71
C THR A 46 -7.74 1.56 6.73
N ALA A 47 -6.80 2.38 6.29
CA ALA A 47 -6.23 3.48 7.06
C ALA A 47 -6.14 4.74 6.20
N VAL A 48 -6.23 5.90 6.82
CA VAL A 48 -5.95 7.19 6.19
C VAL A 48 -4.77 7.83 6.87
N GLY A 49 -4.01 8.64 6.16
CA GLY A 49 -2.86 9.31 6.74
C GLY A 49 -2.43 10.55 5.98
N TYR A 50 -1.45 11.23 6.58
CA TYR A 50 -0.90 12.46 6.08
C TYR A 50 0.62 12.51 6.29
N TRP A 51 1.35 12.80 5.21
CA TRP A 51 2.81 12.92 5.20
C TRP A 51 3.26 13.98 4.18
N HIS A 52 4.06 14.97 4.56
CA HIS A 52 4.57 16.01 3.65
C HIS A 52 3.50 16.61 2.71
N ASP A 53 2.38 17.10 3.25
CA ASP A 53 1.27 17.63 2.45
C ASP A 53 0.54 16.61 1.54
N VAL A 54 0.86 15.33 1.69
CA VAL A 54 0.25 14.23 0.95
C VAL A 54 -0.78 13.58 1.85
N ASN A 55 -2.05 13.72 1.47
CA ASN A 55 -3.12 12.89 2.03
C ASN A 55 -3.10 11.56 1.30
N PHE A 56 -3.11 10.47 2.06
CA PHE A 56 -3.15 9.14 1.49
C PHE A 56 -4.16 8.24 2.21
N GLU A 57 -4.56 7.20 1.50
CA GLU A 57 -5.39 6.11 1.96
C GLU A 57 -4.64 4.80 1.69
N MET A 58 -4.68 3.90 2.65
CA MET A 58 -4.19 2.54 2.52
C MET A 58 -5.36 1.57 2.66
N GLU A 59 -5.42 0.58 1.77
CA GLU A 59 -6.35 -0.53 1.85
C GLU A 59 -5.57 -1.82 1.65
N TRP A 60 -5.74 -2.82 2.52
CA TRP A 60 -5.01 -4.07 2.39
C TRP A 60 -5.79 -5.30 2.87
N SER A 61 -5.51 -6.43 2.23
CA SER A 61 -5.83 -7.76 2.77
C SER A 61 -4.52 -8.48 3.11
N PRO A 62 -4.36 -9.00 4.35
CA PRO A 62 -3.13 -9.64 4.76
C PRO A 62 -2.72 -10.79 3.85
N ARG A 63 -1.43 -10.82 3.49
CA ARG A 63 -0.82 -11.80 2.58
C ARG A 63 -1.36 -11.81 1.15
N GLU A 64 -2.15 -10.80 0.75
CA GLU A 64 -2.73 -10.73 -0.59
C GLU A 64 -2.26 -9.47 -1.33
N TYR A 65 -2.71 -8.30 -0.88
CA TYR A 65 -2.47 -7.03 -1.55
C TYR A 65 -2.47 -5.83 -0.59
N LEU A 66 -1.83 -4.75 -1.03
CA LEU A 66 -1.92 -3.41 -0.46
C LEU A 66 -2.10 -2.42 -1.62
N PHE A 67 -3.07 -1.52 -1.47
CA PHE A 67 -3.22 -0.31 -2.24
C PHE A 67 -2.82 0.89 -1.39
N LEU A 68 -2.03 1.80 -1.96
CA LEU A 68 -1.79 3.13 -1.42
C LEU A 68 -2.30 4.14 -2.46
N ARG A 69 -3.27 4.95 -2.08
CA ARG A 69 -3.87 5.99 -2.93
C ARG A 69 -3.54 7.35 -2.33
N ALA A 70 -2.91 8.24 -3.08
CA ALA A 70 -2.47 9.54 -2.59
C ALA A 70 -2.86 10.68 -3.55
N ASN A 71 -3.00 11.90 -3.04
CA ASN A 71 -3.26 13.08 -3.88
C ASN A 71 -2.10 13.47 -4.81
N ARG A 72 -0.90 12.94 -4.57
CA ARG A 72 0.26 13.02 -5.46
C ARG A 72 1.22 11.87 -5.19
N LYS A 73 2.15 11.63 -6.11
CA LYS A 73 3.27 10.71 -5.87
C LYS A 73 4.15 11.22 -4.71
N GLU A 74 4.45 10.33 -3.78
CA GLU A 74 5.37 10.60 -2.67
C GLU A 74 6.38 9.45 -2.54
N GLU A 75 7.61 9.69 -2.99
CA GLU A 75 8.66 8.66 -3.10
C GLU A 75 9.04 8.07 -1.75
N GLU A 76 8.95 8.85 -0.67
CA GLU A 76 9.27 8.36 0.66
C GLU A 76 8.24 7.36 1.19
N LEU A 77 6.94 7.60 0.95
CA LEU A 77 5.90 6.63 1.29
C LEU A 77 6.09 5.33 0.49
N ILE A 78 6.37 5.43 -0.82
CA ILE A 78 6.61 4.27 -1.68
C ILE A 78 7.82 3.47 -1.20
N ARG A 79 8.93 4.15 -0.91
CA ARG A 79 10.17 3.54 -0.40
C ARG A 79 9.97 2.88 0.95
N ALA A 80 9.35 3.57 1.91
CA ALA A 80 9.11 3.06 3.25
C ALA A 80 8.18 1.84 3.23
N THR A 81 7.11 1.88 2.43
CA THR A 81 6.18 0.75 2.26
C THR A 81 6.89 -0.45 1.63
N THR A 82 7.64 -0.22 0.56
CA THR A 82 8.42 -1.27 -0.12
C THR A 82 9.45 -1.92 0.82
N LEU A 83 10.12 -1.12 1.65
CA LEU A 83 11.08 -1.62 2.64
C LEU A 83 10.40 -2.52 3.68
N GLN A 84 9.26 -2.10 4.21
CA GLN A 84 8.52 -2.85 5.22
C GLN A 84 7.92 -4.16 4.68
N LEU A 85 7.40 -4.12 3.44
CA LEU A 85 6.86 -5.29 2.75
C LEU A 85 7.96 -6.24 2.27
N GLY A 86 9.14 -5.73 1.93
CA GLY A 86 10.26 -6.52 1.43
C GLY A 86 10.13 -6.94 -0.04
N PHE A 87 9.19 -6.37 -0.79
CA PHE A 87 9.02 -6.58 -2.23
C PHE A 87 8.54 -5.31 -2.94
N ARG A 88 8.80 -5.22 -4.25
CA ARG A 88 8.54 -4.03 -5.07
C ARG A 88 7.04 -3.87 -5.40
N PRO A 89 6.58 -2.65 -5.70
CA PRO A 89 5.26 -2.44 -6.25
C PRO A 89 5.05 -3.24 -7.54
N THR A 90 3.85 -3.78 -7.72
CA THR A 90 3.45 -4.47 -8.95
C THR A 90 2.95 -3.50 -10.01
N ARG A 91 2.32 -2.39 -9.61
CA ARG A 91 1.80 -1.35 -10.50
C ARG A 91 1.85 0.02 -9.83
N GLN A 92 1.98 1.06 -10.65
CA GLN A 92 1.89 2.47 -10.28
C GLN A 92 1.18 3.21 -11.41
N TYR A 93 0.11 3.94 -11.11
CA TYR A 93 -0.72 4.61 -12.11
C TYR A 93 -1.53 5.76 -11.47
N GLU A 94 -2.20 6.55 -12.31
CA GLU A 94 -3.16 7.56 -11.85
C GLU A 94 -4.60 7.09 -12.14
N GLU A 95 -5.49 7.31 -11.17
CA GLU A 95 -6.91 6.97 -11.24
C GLU A 95 -7.71 7.99 -10.44
N ASP A 96 -8.74 8.58 -11.03
CA ASP A 96 -9.60 9.60 -10.40
C ASP A 96 -8.83 10.76 -9.74
N GLY A 97 -7.73 11.20 -10.37
CA GLY A 97 -6.88 12.28 -9.87
C GLY A 97 -6.03 11.90 -8.65
N LYS A 98 -5.97 10.61 -8.29
CA LYS A 98 -5.09 10.07 -7.26
C LYS A 98 -3.96 9.27 -7.90
N TYR A 99 -2.79 9.32 -7.27
CA TYR A 99 -1.69 8.42 -7.57
C TYR A 99 -1.88 7.12 -6.77
N VAL A 100 -1.95 5.99 -7.48
CA VAL A 100 -2.20 4.66 -6.91
C VAL A 100 -0.95 3.79 -7.06
N ILE A 101 -0.53 3.18 -5.96
CA ILE A 101 0.52 2.16 -5.94
C ILE A 101 -0.06 0.85 -5.42
N GLU A 102 0.21 -0.24 -6.14
CA GLU A 102 -0.19 -1.59 -5.74
C GLU A 102 1.02 -2.42 -5.36
N TRP A 103 0.90 -3.17 -4.27
CA TRP A 103 1.77 -4.29 -3.92
C TRP A 103 0.94 -5.55 -3.83
N ARG A 104 1.25 -6.58 -4.63
CA ARG A 104 0.57 -7.88 -4.58
C ARG A 104 1.56 -9.01 -4.38
N LEU A 105 1.27 -9.92 -3.46
CA LEU A 105 2.09 -11.12 -3.22
C LEU A 105 1.93 -12.18 -4.33
N ARG A 106 0.78 -12.17 -5.01
CA ARG A 106 0.55 -12.94 -6.24
C ARG A 106 0.28 -11.95 -7.37
N ALA A 107 1.06 -12.04 -8.44
CA ALA A 107 0.68 -11.37 -9.68
C ALA A 107 -0.69 -11.93 -10.09
N SER A 108 -1.72 -11.09 -10.15
CA SER A 108 -2.96 -11.51 -10.79
C SER A 108 -2.65 -11.80 -12.26
N GLU A 109 -2.91 -13.03 -12.71
CA GLU A 109 -2.73 -13.45 -14.12
C GLU A 109 -3.54 -12.57 -15.11
N ALA A 110 -4.43 -11.71 -14.60
CA ALA A 110 -5.27 -10.78 -15.35
C ALA A 110 -4.53 -9.61 -16.06
N THR A 111 -3.19 -9.60 -16.12
CA THR A 111 -2.42 -8.56 -16.86
C THR A 111 -1.62 -9.14 -18.03
N ALA A 112 -2.05 -10.27 -18.59
CA ALA A 112 -1.43 -10.84 -19.78
C ALA A 112 -2.23 -10.61 -21.08
N SER A 113 -3.41 -9.99 -21.01
CA SER A 113 -4.35 -9.96 -22.15
C SER A 113 -4.43 -8.67 -22.96
N GLU A 114 -3.70 -7.59 -22.65
CA GLU A 114 -3.89 -6.31 -23.38
C GLU A 114 -2.70 -5.77 -24.19
N ASN A 115 -1.53 -6.43 -24.20
CA ASN A 115 -0.38 -5.95 -24.98
C ASN A 115 0.03 -6.82 -26.19
N ASN A 116 -0.83 -7.70 -26.71
CA ASN A 116 -0.47 -8.59 -27.83
C ASN A 116 -1.36 -8.51 -29.08
N THR A 117 -2.07 -7.41 -29.31
CA THR A 117 -2.90 -7.23 -30.52
C THR A 117 -2.42 -6.11 -31.45
N GLN A 118 -1.19 -5.61 -31.26
CA GLN A 118 -0.67 -4.51 -32.09
C GLN A 118 0.76 -4.76 -32.61
N THR A 119 1.06 -6.00 -33.01
CA THR A 119 2.26 -6.30 -33.81
C THR A 119 2.00 -7.43 -34.82
N ARG A 120 0.92 -7.34 -35.60
CA ARG A 120 0.75 -8.10 -36.87
C ARG A 120 -0.12 -7.31 -37.85
N ALA A 121 0.41 -6.20 -38.34
CA ALA A 121 -0.04 -5.58 -39.58
C ALA A 121 1.14 -4.82 -40.18
N SER A 122 2.04 -5.55 -40.83
CA SER A 122 2.96 -5.10 -41.89
C SER A 122 3.51 -6.33 -42.59
#